data_AF-A0A954G1D8-F1
#
_entry.id   AF-A0A954G1D8-F1
#
_cell.length_a   1.000
_cell.length_b   1.000
_cell.length_c   1.000
_cell.angle_alpha   90.00
_cell.angle_beta   90.00
_cell.angle_gamma   90.00
#
_symmetry.space_group_name_H-M   'P 1'
#
loop_
_entity.id
_entity.type
_entity.pdbx_description
1 polymer ?
#
loop_
_entity_poly.entity_id
_entity_poly.type
_entity_poly.pdbx_seq_one_letter_code
_entity_poly.pdbx_strand_id
1 'polypeptide(L)'
;HVVLSYYFYFTWVNSPPNGIDGGPLGFLTWSIPAIIGTLACDWIVEADGLPRIRPFVFWSVVLMLLGWGISCGTRFYDVPVADQTNPAIQKQKLATYPVIPDEAQFKAKAGEPFSAYLAEPPFVKPPKQEQRQWNYWMMSQRAGTLSYLIFSAGLSLLVYLLFHLACDRGNWHLPLFRTLGTNALVAYILHDLVMESVKPFATKDSPAWYAWGSFILFFWITWLLVRHLEKNKIHLKL
;
A
#
# COMPACT_ATOMS: atom_id res chain seq x y z
N HIS A 1 -5.67 -8.75 -13.96
CA HIS A 1 -4.39 -8.13 -13.55
C HIS A 1 -3.19 -9.02 -13.89
N VAL A 2 -3.04 -10.21 -13.26
CA VAL A 2 -1.89 -11.11 -13.46
C VAL A 2 -1.57 -11.39 -14.93
N VAL A 3 -2.58 -11.70 -15.75
CA VAL A 3 -2.42 -11.97 -17.18
C VAL A 3 -1.83 -10.76 -17.93
N LEU A 4 -2.33 -9.55 -17.68
CA LEU A 4 -1.77 -8.33 -18.27
C LEU A 4 -0.34 -8.08 -17.80
N SER A 5 -0.07 -8.33 -16.51
CA SER A 5 1.26 -8.22 -15.92
C SER A 5 2.25 -9.19 -16.57
N TYR A 6 1.82 -10.40 -16.89
CA TYR A 6 2.62 -11.41 -17.59
C TYR A 6 2.99 -10.95 -19.00
N TYR A 7 2.05 -10.38 -19.75
CA TYR A 7 2.31 -9.97 -21.13
C TYR A 7 3.15 -8.69 -21.26
N PHE A 8 2.84 -7.64 -20.50
CA PHE A 8 3.56 -6.38 -20.65
C PHE A 8 3.47 -5.45 -19.44
N TYR A 9 2.36 -5.47 -18.70
CA TYR A 9 2.01 -4.39 -17.79
C TYR A 9 3.00 -4.25 -16.62
N PHE A 10 3.51 -5.36 -16.07
CA PHE A 10 4.48 -5.28 -14.97
C PHE A 10 5.81 -4.68 -15.41
N THR A 11 6.26 -5.01 -16.62
CA THR A 11 7.46 -4.41 -17.21
C THR A 11 7.21 -2.95 -17.51
N TRP A 12 6.10 -2.62 -18.16
CA TRP A 12 5.72 -1.26 -18.52
C TRP A 12 5.70 -0.32 -17.31
N VAL A 13 5.02 -0.70 -16.21
CA VAL A 13 4.89 0.15 -15.02
C VAL A 13 6.23 0.38 -14.29
N ASN A 14 7.20 -0.51 -14.49
CA ASN A 14 8.52 -0.44 -13.86
C ASN A 14 9.65 0.04 -14.78
N SER A 15 9.34 0.34 -16.05
CA SER A 15 10.27 0.87 -17.06
C SER A 15 10.15 2.39 -17.17
N PRO A 16 11.23 3.12 -17.51
CA PRO A 16 11.17 4.57 -17.66
C PRO A 16 10.27 5.03 -18.83
N PRO A 17 9.41 6.06 -18.64
CA PRO A 17 9.07 6.67 -17.36
C PRO A 17 8.22 5.72 -16.51
N ASN A 18 8.62 5.51 -15.25
CA ASN A 18 7.92 4.57 -14.38
C ASN A 18 6.48 5.03 -14.12
N GLY A 19 5.54 4.09 -14.11
CA GLY A 19 4.20 4.34 -13.62
C GLY A 19 4.17 4.61 -12.11
N ILE A 20 3.09 5.23 -11.65
CA ILE A 20 2.80 5.50 -10.25
C ILE A 20 1.43 4.87 -9.94
N ASP A 21 1.32 4.27 -8.75
CA ASP A 21 0.07 3.72 -8.21
C ASP A 21 -0.73 2.80 -9.14
N GLY A 22 -0.06 2.05 -10.02
CA GLY A 22 -0.68 1.13 -10.98
C GLY A 22 -0.98 1.75 -12.35
N GLY A 23 -0.64 3.01 -12.60
CA GLY A 23 -0.88 3.66 -13.90
C GLY A 23 -2.34 3.51 -14.35
N PRO A 24 -2.63 3.03 -15.57
CA PRO A 24 -4.00 2.81 -16.05
C PRO A 24 -4.83 1.82 -15.22
N LEU A 25 -4.18 0.85 -14.58
CA LEU A 25 -4.85 -0.09 -13.66
C LEU A 25 -4.83 0.39 -12.21
N GLY A 26 -4.38 1.63 -11.98
CA GLY A 26 -4.24 2.18 -10.64
C GLY A 26 -5.55 2.33 -9.91
N PHE A 27 -6.67 2.48 -10.62
CA PHE A 27 -7.99 2.48 -9.99
C PHE A 27 -8.23 1.23 -9.12
N LEU A 28 -7.58 0.09 -9.41
CA LEU A 28 -7.69 -1.13 -8.59
C LEU A 28 -7.06 -0.96 -7.20
N THR A 29 -5.95 -0.23 -7.07
CA THR A 29 -5.29 0.01 -5.78
C THR A 29 -6.15 0.82 -4.82
N TRP A 30 -7.02 1.67 -5.36
CA TRP A 30 -7.96 2.50 -4.60
C TRP A 30 -9.34 1.86 -4.42
N SER A 31 -9.88 1.25 -5.48
CA SER A 31 -11.24 0.70 -5.47
C SER A 31 -11.36 -0.56 -4.62
N ILE A 32 -10.34 -1.40 -4.51
CA ILE A 32 -10.40 -2.61 -3.68
C ILE A 32 -10.57 -2.26 -2.19
N PRO A 33 -9.72 -1.40 -1.58
CA PRO A 33 -9.96 -0.91 -0.23
C PRO A 33 -11.34 -0.23 -0.07
N ALA A 34 -11.77 0.55 -1.06
CA ALA A 34 -13.07 1.23 -1.01
C ALA A 34 -14.25 0.25 -0.99
N ILE A 35 -14.25 -0.75 -1.87
CA ILE A 35 -15.30 -1.79 -1.93
C ILE A 35 -15.35 -2.58 -0.62
N ILE A 36 -14.19 -2.97 -0.08
CA ILE A 36 -14.13 -3.66 1.22
C ILE A 36 -14.65 -2.76 2.34
N GLY A 37 -14.35 -1.47 2.30
CA GLY A 37 -14.90 -0.47 3.21
C GLY A 37 -16.43 -0.34 3.09
N THR A 38 -16.99 -0.37 1.88
CA THR A 38 -18.44 -0.37 1.66
C THR A 38 -19.08 -1.61 2.27
N LEU A 39 -18.58 -2.81 1.96
CA LEU A 39 -19.09 -4.06 2.52
C LEU A 39 -18.99 -4.08 4.06
N ALA A 40 -17.93 -3.51 4.60
CA ALA A 40 -17.74 -3.31 6.03
C ALA A 40 -18.79 -2.36 6.63
N CYS A 41 -19.04 -1.23 5.98
CA CYS A 41 -20.06 -0.28 6.40
C CYS A 41 -21.45 -0.90 6.37
N ASP A 42 -21.81 -1.58 5.30
CA ASP A 42 -23.13 -2.24 5.17
C ASP A 42 -23.32 -3.25 6.31
N TRP A 43 -22.31 -4.08 6.60
CA TRP A 43 -22.36 -5.01 7.72
C TRP A 43 -22.57 -4.33 9.08
N ILE A 44 -21.93 -3.18 9.31
CA ILE A 44 -22.04 -2.46 10.58
C ILE A 44 -23.36 -1.70 10.71
N VAL A 45 -23.80 -1.04 9.64
CA VAL A 45 -24.99 -0.18 9.63
C VAL A 45 -26.27 -1.00 9.61
N GLU A 46 -26.29 -2.14 8.91
CA GLU A 46 -27.46 -3.02 8.82
C GLU A 46 -27.56 -4.01 10.01
N ALA A 47 -26.64 -3.97 10.97
CA ALA A 47 -26.68 -4.86 12.11
C ALA A 47 -27.81 -4.49 13.10
N ASP A 48 -28.67 -5.46 13.41
CA ASP A 48 -29.61 -5.35 14.53
C ASP A 48 -28.82 -5.37 15.87
N GLY A 49 -28.53 -4.19 16.41
CA GLY A 49 -27.79 -3.99 17.65
C GLY A 49 -26.28 -3.88 17.44
N LEU A 50 -25.47 -4.44 18.36
CA LEU A 50 -24.01 -4.33 18.26
C LEU A 50 -23.48 -5.31 17.19
N PRO A 51 -22.77 -4.83 16.15
CA PRO A 51 -22.30 -5.70 15.08
C PRO A 51 -21.30 -6.74 15.60
N ARG A 52 -21.34 -7.93 15.00
CA ARG A 52 -20.39 -8.99 15.33
C ARG A 52 -19.02 -8.63 14.76
N ILE A 53 -18.04 -8.43 15.63
CA ILE A 53 -16.67 -8.07 15.22
C ILE A 53 -15.81 -9.27 14.81
N ARG A 54 -16.20 -10.50 15.20
CA ARG A 54 -15.40 -11.71 14.92
C ARG A 54 -15.18 -11.95 13.42
N PRO A 55 -16.20 -11.82 12.55
CA PRO A 55 -15.99 -11.92 11.10
C PRO A 55 -15.03 -10.88 10.55
N PHE A 56 -15.05 -9.64 11.05
CA PHE A 56 -14.10 -8.60 10.64
C PHE A 56 -12.65 -8.99 10.96
N VAL A 57 -12.40 -9.42 12.20
CA VAL A 57 -11.06 -9.87 12.62
C VAL A 57 -10.63 -11.07 11.78
N PHE A 58 -11.52 -12.05 11.59
CA PHE A 58 -11.22 -13.22 10.77
C PHE A 58 -10.85 -12.84 9.34
N TRP A 59 -11.69 -12.08 8.63
CA TRP A 59 -11.45 -11.74 7.23
C TRP A 59 -10.26 -10.80 7.04
N SER A 60 -10.04 -9.85 7.96
CA SER A 60 -8.85 -8.99 7.90
C SER A 60 -7.57 -9.81 8.01
N VAL A 61 -7.50 -10.73 8.97
CA VAL A 61 -6.34 -11.63 9.15
C VAL A 61 -6.18 -12.56 7.96
N VAL A 62 -7.26 -13.19 7.48
CA VAL A 62 -7.22 -14.09 6.32
C VAL A 62 -6.71 -13.36 5.08
N LEU A 63 -7.24 -12.18 4.76
CA LEU A 63 -6.81 -11.40 3.60
C LEU A 63 -5.35 -10.96 3.72
N MET A 64 -4.92 -10.48 4.90
CA MET A 64 -3.51 -10.14 5.12
C MET A 64 -2.59 -11.35 4.95
N LEU A 65 -2.94 -12.50 5.54
CA LEU A 65 -2.15 -13.72 5.41
C LEU A 65 -2.12 -14.26 3.97
N LEU A 66 -3.23 -14.17 3.23
CA LEU A 66 -3.29 -14.56 1.82
C LEU A 66 -2.43 -13.63 0.95
N GLY A 67 -2.52 -12.31 1.15
CA GLY A 67 -1.69 -11.35 0.42
C GLY A 67 -0.20 -11.59 0.68
N TRP A 68 0.18 -11.84 1.93
CA TRP A 68 1.54 -12.21 2.30
C TRP A 68 1.98 -13.57 1.74
N GLY A 69 1.12 -14.58 1.79
CA GLY A 69 1.37 -15.90 1.20
C GLY A 69 1.60 -15.82 -0.30
N ILE A 70 0.83 -15.01 -1.03
CA ILE A 70 1.07 -14.76 -2.47
C ILE A 70 2.41 -14.04 -2.66
N SER A 71 2.76 -13.11 -1.76
CA SER A 71 4.04 -12.41 -1.84
C SER A 71 5.27 -13.31 -1.67
N CYS A 72 5.12 -14.45 -0.98
CA CYS A 72 6.17 -15.44 -0.81
C CYS A 72 6.66 -16.02 -2.15
N GLY A 73 5.85 -15.97 -3.21
CA GLY A 73 6.28 -16.30 -4.58
C GLY A 73 7.47 -15.46 -5.06
N THR A 74 7.76 -14.32 -4.42
CA THR A 74 8.95 -13.53 -4.72
C THR A 74 10.27 -14.26 -4.43
N ARG A 75 10.27 -15.30 -3.57
CA ARG A 75 11.48 -16.05 -3.19
C ARG A 75 12.05 -16.92 -4.32
N PHE A 76 11.32 -17.09 -5.42
CA PHE A 76 11.84 -17.73 -6.65
C PHE A 76 12.77 -16.80 -7.45
N TYR A 77 12.83 -15.51 -7.09
CA TYR A 77 13.61 -14.48 -7.78
C TYR A 77 14.82 -14.00 -6.96
N ASP A 78 15.20 -14.77 -5.94
CA ASP A 78 16.44 -14.54 -5.19
C ASP A 78 17.65 -14.76 -6.11
N VAL A 79 18.63 -13.87 -6.05
CA VAL A 79 19.89 -13.97 -6.80
C VAL A 79 20.86 -14.82 -5.98
N PRO A 80 21.43 -15.91 -6.54
CA PRO A 80 22.43 -16.73 -5.86
C PRO A 80 23.60 -15.89 -5.36
N VAL A 81 24.14 -16.20 -4.18
CA VAL A 81 25.20 -15.39 -3.53
C VAL A 81 26.43 -15.19 -4.44
N ALA A 82 26.79 -16.22 -5.21
CA ALA A 82 27.89 -16.16 -6.17
C ALA A 82 27.69 -15.11 -7.29
N ASP A 83 26.43 -14.78 -7.60
CA ASP A 83 26.03 -13.92 -8.70
C ASP A 83 25.73 -12.47 -8.26
N GLN A 84 25.60 -12.21 -6.96
CA GLN A 84 25.24 -10.88 -6.43
C GLN A 84 26.32 -9.82 -6.70
N THR A 85 27.57 -10.23 -6.91
CA THR A 85 28.69 -9.34 -7.25
C THR A 85 28.85 -9.13 -8.76
N ASN A 86 28.08 -9.82 -9.59
CA ASN A 86 28.15 -9.72 -11.04
C ASN A 86 27.59 -8.35 -11.52
N PRO A 87 28.41 -7.50 -12.16
CA PRO A 87 27.97 -6.16 -12.59
C PRO A 87 26.80 -6.16 -13.58
N ALA A 88 26.63 -7.23 -14.37
CA ALA A 88 25.49 -7.35 -15.28
C ALA A 88 24.18 -7.54 -14.52
N ILE A 89 24.19 -8.37 -13.47
CA ILE A 89 23.02 -8.66 -12.63
C ILE A 89 22.69 -7.46 -11.74
N GLN A 90 23.70 -6.77 -11.20
CA GLN A 90 23.48 -5.55 -10.40
C GLN A 90 22.78 -4.43 -11.17
N LYS A 91 23.02 -4.34 -12.49
CA LYS A 91 22.33 -3.37 -13.36
C LYS A 91 20.93 -3.82 -13.76
N GLN A 92 20.63 -5.12 -13.66
CA GLN A 92 19.33 -5.68 -14.02
C GLN A 92 18.33 -5.51 -12.87
N LYS A 93 17.45 -4.51 -13.01
CA LYS A 93 16.39 -4.20 -12.04
C LYS A 93 15.29 -5.27 -12.00
N LEU A 94 14.79 -5.68 -13.17
CA LEU A 94 13.65 -6.60 -13.32
C LEU A 94 14.14 -8.01 -13.65
N ALA A 95 13.47 -9.01 -13.09
CA ALA A 95 13.68 -10.39 -13.49
C ALA A 95 13.33 -10.58 -14.97
N THR A 96 14.04 -11.50 -15.65
CA THR A 96 13.83 -11.79 -17.09
C THR A 96 12.40 -12.26 -17.37
N TYR A 97 11.85 -13.13 -16.50
CA TYR A 97 10.46 -13.57 -16.51
C TYR A 97 9.77 -13.16 -15.21
N PRO A 98 9.34 -11.89 -15.08
CA PRO A 98 9.02 -11.31 -13.77
C PRO A 98 7.71 -11.79 -13.16
N VAL A 99 6.93 -12.62 -13.86
CA VAL A 99 5.61 -13.09 -13.38
C VAL A 99 5.57 -14.60 -13.17
N ILE A 100 6.11 -15.37 -14.11
CA ILE A 100 6.18 -16.83 -13.99
C ILE A 100 7.67 -17.19 -13.91
N PRO A 101 8.13 -17.85 -12.83
CA PRO A 101 9.52 -18.29 -12.74
C PRO A 101 9.85 -19.30 -13.85
N ASP A 102 11.09 -19.29 -14.31
CA ASP A 102 11.58 -20.30 -15.24
C ASP A 102 11.91 -21.63 -14.53
N GLU A 103 12.16 -22.68 -15.31
CA GLU A 103 12.49 -23.99 -14.76
C GLU A 103 13.77 -23.99 -13.91
N ALA A 104 14.74 -23.13 -14.24
CA ALA A 104 15.98 -23.03 -13.51
C ALA A 104 15.75 -22.46 -12.10
N GLN A 105 14.89 -21.44 -11.98
CA GLN A 105 14.47 -20.86 -10.70
C GLN A 105 13.70 -21.86 -9.84
N PHE A 106 12.81 -22.66 -10.43
CA PHE A 106 12.13 -23.73 -9.70
C PHE A 106 13.10 -24.80 -9.19
N LYS A 107 14.03 -25.25 -10.04
CA LYS A 107 15.05 -26.24 -9.67
C LYS A 107 16.00 -25.70 -8.60
N ALA A 108 16.44 -24.45 -8.71
CA ALA A 108 17.31 -23.80 -7.74
C ALA A 108 16.67 -23.68 -6.36
N LYS A 109 15.33 -23.56 -6.30
CA LYS A 109 14.60 -23.52 -5.04
C LYS A 109 14.24 -24.90 -4.49
N ALA A 110 14.26 -25.95 -5.32
CA ALA A 110 13.84 -27.28 -4.91
C ALA A 110 14.78 -27.87 -3.84
N GLY A 111 14.22 -28.33 -2.72
CA GLY A 111 14.97 -28.94 -1.62
C GLY A 111 15.41 -27.96 -0.52
N GLU A 112 15.16 -26.67 -0.69
CA GLU A 112 15.36 -25.67 0.37
C GLU A 112 14.35 -25.88 1.53
N PRO A 113 14.71 -25.47 2.77
CA PRO A 113 13.79 -25.55 3.91
C PRO A 113 12.59 -24.61 3.70
N PHE A 114 11.46 -24.91 4.36
CA PHE A 114 10.23 -24.10 4.26
C PHE A 114 10.46 -22.62 4.55
N SER A 115 11.35 -22.28 5.49
CA SER A 115 11.70 -20.89 5.82
C SER A 115 12.27 -20.12 4.63
N ALA A 116 12.94 -20.78 3.68
CA ALA A 116 13.49 -20.15 2.48
C ALA A 116 12.39 -19.73 1.48
N TYR A 117 11.18 -20.27 1.61
CA TYR A 117 10.02 -19.88 0.81
C TYR A 117 9.26 -18.70 1.41
N LEU A 118 9.51 -18.34 2.67
CA LEU A 118 8.86 -17.21 3.31
C LEU A 118 9.55 -15.90 2.91
N ALA A 119 8.75 -14.97 2.37
CA ALA A 119 9.20 -13.59 2.17
C ALA A 119 9.35 -12.88 3.51
N GLU A 120 10.00 -11.70 3.47
CA GLU A 120 10.07 -10.82 4.62
C GLU A 120 8.64 -10.49 5.12
N PRO A 121 8.42 -10.32 6.43
CA PRO A 121 7.11 -9.96 6.96
C PRO A 121 6.57 -8.67 6.34
N PRO A 122 5.24 -8.47 6.33
CA PRO A 122 4.66 -7.19 5.91
C PRO A 122 5.29 -6.02 6.67
N PHE A 123 5.44 -4.88 5.99
CA PHE A 123 6.10 -3.65 6.48
C PHE A 123 7.63 -3.73 6.64
N VAL A 124 8.27 -4.88 6.39
CA VAL A 124 9.72 -4.96 6.23
C VAL A 124 10.07 -4.68 4.78
N LYS A 125 11.03 -3.77 4.56
CA LYS A 125 11.49 -3.42 3.21
C LYS A 125 12.07 -4.68 2.54
N PRO A 126 11.66 -5.01 1.31
CA PRO A 126 12.28 -6.09 0.56
C PRO A 126 13.79 -5.87 0.37
N PRO A 127 14.56 -6.95 0.15
CA PRO A 127 15.98 -6.85 -0.13
C PRO A 127 16.25 -6.02 -1.40
N LYS A 128 17.49 -5.56 -1.54
CA LYS A 128 17.90 -4.78 -2.70
C LYS A 128 17.92 -5.64 -3.97
N GLN A 129 17.95 -4.98 -5.13
CA GLN A 129 17.86 -5.65 -6.43
C GLN A 129 19.00 -6.64 -6.70
N GLU A 130 20.16 -6.45 -6.07
CA GLU A 130 21.31 -7.36 -6.19
C GLU A 130 21.07 -8.69 -5.49
N GLN A 131 20.16 -8.73 -4.51
CA GLN A 131 19.78 -9.93 -3.76
C GLN A 131 18.47 -10.53 -4.27
N ARG A 132 17.56 -9.70 -4.78
CA ARG A 132 16.29 -10.15 -5.36
C ARG A 132 15.84 -9.22 -6.46
N GLN A 133 15.75 -9.75 -7.67
CA GLN A 133 15.27 -8.99 -8.81
C GLN A 133 13.78 -8.67 -8.67
N TRP A 134 13.38 -7.50 -9.18
CA TRP A 134 11.99 -7.06 -9.10
C TRP A 134 11.10 -7.98 -9.92
N ASN A 135 10.04 -8.47 -9.28
CA ASN A 135 9.08 -9.40 -9.85
C ASN A 135 7.67 -9.08 -9.35
N TYR A 136 6.68 -9.68 -9.98
CA TYR A 136 5.26 -9.40 -9.78
C TYR A 136 4.74 -9.78 -8.40
N TRP A 137 5.36 -10.75 -7.74
CA TRP A 137 4.89 -11.27 -6.46
C TRP A 137 5.28 -10.35 -5.29
N MET A 138 6.33 -9.54 -5.45
CA MET A 138 6.69 -8.50 -4.49
C MET A 138 5.52 -7.55 -4.26
N MET A 139 5.17 -7.29 -2.99
CA MET A 139 4.13 -6.31 -2.66
C MET A 139 4.55 -4.92 -3.14
N SER A 140 3.84 -4.41 -4.14
CA SER A 140 4.12 -3.11 -4.76
C SER A 140 2.83 -2.36 -5.05
N GLN A 141 2.65 -1.23 -4.37
CA GLN A 141 1.63 -0.23 -4.68
C GLN A 141 1.81 0.33 -6.08
N ARG A 142 3.06 0.62 -6.47
CA ARG A 142 3.41 1.17 -7.78
C ARG A 142 2.86 0.33 -8.92
N ALA A 143 2.96 -0.99 -8.80
CA ALA A 143 2.54 -1.92 -9.85
C ALA A 143 1.16 -2.55 -9.58
N GLY A 144 0.45 -2.12 -8.53
CA GLY A 144 -0.85 -2.67 -8.14
C GLY A 144 -0.84 -4.19 -8.00
N THR A 145 0.26 -4.78 -7.52
CA THR A 145 0.45 -6.24 -7.51
C THR A 145 -0.65 -6.96 -6.73
N LEU A 146 -0.98 -8.18 -7.12
CA LEU A 146 -2.05 -8.95 -6.49
C LEU A 146 -1.84 -9.14 -4.98
N SER A 147 -0.59 -9.42 -4.57
CA SER A 147 -0.21 -9.53 -3.16
C SER A 147 -0.50 -8.24 -2.39
N TYR A 148 -0.14 -7.09 -2.96
CA TYR A 148 -0.44 -5.77 -2.37
C TYR A 148 -1.95 -5.54 -2.25
N LEU A 149 -2.72 -5.76 -3.32
CA LEU A 149 -4.16 -5.50 -3.34
C LEU A 149 -4.94 -6.32 -2.30
N ILE A 150 -4.60 -7.61 -2.18
CA ILE A 150 -5.25 -8.51 -1.22
C ILE A 150 -4.83 -8.16 0.20
N PHE A 151 -3.54 -7.87 0.42
CA PHE A 151 -3.06 -7.47 1.74
C PHE A 151 -3.68 -6.13 2.18
N SER A 152 -3.73 -5.13 1.29
CA SER A 152 -4.30 -3.82 1.59
C SER A 152 -5.80 -3.91 1.88
N ALA A 153 -6.54 -4.79 1.20
CA ALA A 153 -7.94 -5.07 1.53
C ALA A 153 -8.11 -5.51 3.00
N GLY A 154 -7.32 -6.48 3.44
CA GLY A 154 -7.34 -6.97 4.82
C GLY A 154 -6.91 -5.91 5.83
N LEU A 155 -5.85 -5.17 5.53
CA LEU A 155 -5.36 -4.09 6.39
C LEU A 155 -6.37 -2.96 6.52
N SER A 156 -7.00 -2.53 5.43
CA SER A 156 -8.05 -1.50 5.46
C SER A 156 -9.24 -1.93 6.31
N LEU A 157 -9.66 -3.20 6.20
CA LEU A 157 -10.72 -3.76 7.05
C LEU A 157 -10.35 -3.74 8.54
N LEU A 158 -9.10 -4.08 8.87
CA LEU A 158 -8.60 -4.02 10.25
C LEU A 158 -8.59 -2.58 10.77
N VAL A 159 -8.06 -1.65 9.99
CA VAL A 159 -8.01 -0.23 10.36
C VAL A 159 -9.42 0.32 10.59
N TYR A 160 -10.36 0.00 9.70
CA TYR A 160 -11.77 0.36 9.88
C TYR A 160 -12.34 -0.20 11.19
N LEU A 161 -12.12 -1.49 11.48
CA LEU A 161 -12.56 -2.10 12.73
C LEU A 161 -11.96 -1.40 13.96
N LEU A 162 -10.68 -1.03 13.93
CA LEU A 162 -10.04 -0.31 15.03
C LEU A 162 -10.70 1.05 15.27
N PHE A 163 -11.02 1.79 14.21
CA PHE A 163 -11.75 3.05 14.32
C PHE A 163 -13.18 2.86 14.84
N HIS A 164 -13.91 1.84 14.36
CA HIS A 164 -15.23 1.52 14.88
C HIS A 164 -15.21 1.20 16.38
N LEU A 165 -14.23 0.40 16.83
CA LEU A 165 -14.08 0.06 18.24
C LEU A 165 -13.69 1.27 19.10
N ALA A 166 -12.76 2.11 18.62
CA ALA A 166 -12.27 3.25 19.38
C ALA A 166 -13.27 4.41 19.41
N CYS A 167 -13.83 4.78 18.26
CA CYS A 167 -14.70 5.94 18.11
C CYS A 167 -16.15 5.60 18.44
N ASP A 168 -16.74 4.60 17.77
CA ASP A 168 -18.19 4.35 17.86
C ASP A 168 -18.56 3.62 19.15
N ARG A 169 -17.74 2.66 19.60
CA ARG A 169 -17.96 1.93 20.86
C ARG A 169 -17.26 2.55 22.05
N GLY A 170 -16.03 3.03 21.84
CA GLY A 170 -15.18 3.59 22.88
C GLY A 170 -15.48 5.06 23.21
N ASN A 171 -16.36 5.73 22.44
CA ASN A 171 -16.63 7.16 22.56
C ASN A 171 -15.36 8.03 22.49
N TRP A 172 -14.33 7.58 21.76
CA TRP A 172 -13.10 8.35 21.60
C TRP A 172 -13.22 9.28 20.40
N HIS A 173 -13.16 10.58 20.68
CA HIS A 173 -13.35 11.62 19.67
C HIS A 173 -12.10 12.48 19.58
N LEU A 174 -11.37 12.36 18.47
CA LEU A 174 -10.28 13.27 18.16
C LEU A 174 -10.78 14.36 17.18
N PRO A 175 -10.76 15.66 17.56
CA PRO A 175 -11.24 16.74 16.69
C PRO A 175 -10.53 16.80 15.33
N LEU A 176 -9.32 16.24 15.23
CA LEU A 176 -8.58 16.11 13.99
C LEU A 176 -9.36 15.32 12.94
N PHE A 177 -9.85 14.13 13.28
CA PHE A 177 -10.62 13.29 12.36
C PHE A 177 -11.93 13.94 11.94
N ARG A 178 -12.59 14.64 12.88
CA ARG A 178 -13.80 15.43 12.54
C ARG A 178 -13.49 16.52 11.52
N THR A 179 -12.43 17.29 11.75
CA THR A 179 -12.05 18.43 10.89
C THR A 179 -11.74 17.93 9.48
N LEU A 180 -10.89 16.90 9.36
CA LEU A 180 -10.50 16.33 8.06
C LEU A 180 -11.65 15.58 7.37
N GLY A 181 -12.50 14.89 8.13
CA GLY A 181 -13.62 14.12 7.58
C GLY A 181 -14.79 14.98 7.10
N THR A 182 -15.08 16.09 7.78
CA THR A 182 -16.22 16.97 7.44
C THR A 182 -16.11 17.58 6.04
N ASN A 183 -14.88 17.81 5.57
CA ASN A 183 -14.56 18.40 4.28
C ASN A 183 -13.49 17.55 3.55
N ALA A 184 -13.65 16.22 3.56
CA ALA A 184 -12.64 15.28 3.06
C ALA A 184 -12.22 15.54 1.60
N LEU A 185 -13.17 15.86 0.71
CA LEU A 185 -12.87 16.20 -0.69
C LEU A 185 -12.01 17.47 -0.78
N VAL A 186 -12.37 18.51 -0.03
CA VAL A 186 -11.64 19.78 -0.03
C VAL A 186 -10.26 19.58 0.58
N ALA A 187 -10.15 18.80 1.67
CA ALA A 187 -8.87 18.40 2.23
C ALA A 187 -8.01 17.67 1.19
N TYR A 188 -8.62 16.77 0.39
CA TYR A 188 -7.94 16.08 -0.69
C TYR A 188 -7.48 17.02 -1.83
N ILE A 189 -8.20 18.08 -2.15
CA ILE A 189 -7.73 19.04 -3.15
C ILE A 189 -6.66 19.98 -2.56
N LEU A 190 -6.91 20.51 -1.37
CA LEU A 190 -6.03 21.48 -0.74
C LEU A 190 -4.69 20.88 -0.34
N HIS A 191 -4.63 19.61 0.07
CA HIS A 191 -3.34 19.02 0.45
C HIS A 191 -2.38 18.98 -0.74
N ASP A 192 -2.84 18.71 -1.97
CA ASP A 192 -1.93 18.70 -3.13
C ASP A 192 -1.35 20.11 -3.41
N LEU A 193 -2.19 21.14 -3.33
CA LEU A 193 -1.77 22.55 -3.47
C LEU A 193 -0.76 22.97 -2.39
N VAL A 194 -1.00 22.58 -1.14
CA VAL A 194 -0.08 22.87 -0.03
C VAL A 194 1.21 22.06 -0.19
N MET A 195 1.13 20.80 -0.65
CA MET A 195 2.30 19.96 -0.89
C MET A 195 3.23 20.58 -1.93
N GLU A 196 2.72 20.99 -3.10
CA GLU A 196 3.52 21.62 -4.14
C GLU A 196 4.11 22.97 -3.70
N SER A 197 3.50 23.64 -2.72
CA SER A 197 4.05 24.86 -2.11
C SER A 197 5.18 24.57 -1.10
N VAL A 198 5.10 23.47 -0.35
CA VAL A 198 6.08 23.11 0.70
C VAL A 198 7.26 22.30 0.15
N LYS A 199 7.02 21.45 -0.86
CA LYS A 199 7.99 20.54 -1.46
C LYS A 199 9.30 21.19 -1.94
N PRO A 200 9.33 22.42 -2.51
CA PRO A 200 10.59 23.07 -2.89
C PRO A 200 11.56 23.29 -1.73
N PHE A 201 11.05 23.36 -0.50
CA PHE A 201 11.86 23.53 0.70
C PHE A 201 12.40 22.20 1.22
N ALA A 202 11.78 21.06 0.89
CA ALA A 202 12.19 19.73 1.33
C ALA A 202 13.12 19.06 0.29
N THR A 203 14.43 19.06 0.55
CA THR A 203 15.41 18.38 -0.30
C THR A 203 15.39 16.86 -0.05
N LYS A 204 15.74 16.06 -1.07
CA LYS A 204 15.78 14.58 -0.96
C LYS A 204 16.74 14.07 0.11
N ASP A 205 17.80 14.81 0.41
CA ASP A 205 18.84 14.45 1.37
C ASP A 205 18.67 15.18 2.73
N SER A 206 17.45 15.68 3.00
CA SER A 206 17.15 16.36 4.26
C SER A 206 17.30 15.42 5.46
N PRO A 207 17.88 15.89 6.58
CA PRO A 207 17.90 15.11 7.81
C PRO A 207 16.48 14.88 8.35
N ALA A 208 16.29 13.81 9.13
CA ALA A 208 14.97 13.36 9.56
C ALA A 208 14.14 14.46 10.26
N TRP A 209 14.76 15.28 11.11
CA TRP A 209 14.07 16.37 11.80
C TRP A 209 13.51 17.42 10.83
N TYR A 210 14.23 17.69 9.73
CA TYR A 210 13.79 18.66 8.72
C TYR A 210 12.63 18.09 7.92
N ALA A 211 12.71 16.81 7.52
CA ALA A 211 11.62 16.11 6.86
C ALA A 211 10.34 16.08 7.72
N TRP A 212 10.46 15.79 9.02
CA TRP A 212 9.33 15.86 9.96
C TRP A 212 8.82 17.29 10.14
N GLY A 213 9.70 18.28 10.20
CA GLY A 213 9.32 19.69 10.27
C GLY A 213 8.52 20.14 9.04
N SER A 214 8.98 19.79 7.83
CA SER A 214 8.26 20.05 6.58
C SER A 214 6.90 19.35 6.56
N PHE A 215 6.82 18.10 7.02
CA PHE A 215 5.56 17.37 7.15
C PHE A 215 4.60 18.05 8.13
N ILE A 216 5.07 18.45 9.31
CA ILE A 216 4.25 19.16 10.31
C ILE A 216 3.73 20.47 9.73
N LEU A 217 4.59 21.25 9.06
CA LEU A 217 4.21 22.51 8.42
C LEU A 217 3.12 22.29 7.35
N PHE A 218 3.37 21.36 6.43
CA PHE A 218 2.42 20.94 5.39
C PHE A 218 1.07 20.54 5.99
N PHE A 219 1.09 19.67 7.00
CA PHE A 219 -0.11 19.16 7.64
C PHE A 219 -0.86 20.25 8.41
N TRP A 220 -0.12 21.12 9.11
CA TRP A 220 -0.68 22.23 9.87
C TRP A 220 -1.39 23.24 8.98
N ILE A 221 -0.78 23.64 7.86
CA ILE A 221 -1.40 24.55 6.88
C ILE A 221 -2.68 23.91 6.32
N THR A 222 -2.60 22.65 5.88
CA THR A 222 -3.75 21.91 5.35
C THR A 222 -4.88 21.85 6.39
N TRP A 223 -4.56 21.52 7.63
CA TRP A 223 -5.53 21.47 8.72
C TRP A 223 -6.14 22.84 9.01
N LEU A 224 -5.36 23.93 9.03
CA LEU A 224 -5.87 25.28 9.26
C LEU A 224 -6.89 25.71 8.19
N LEU A 225 -6.62 25.42 6.92
CA LEU A 225 -7.53 25.74 5.82
C LEU A 225 -8.85 24.97 5.98
N VAL A 226 -8.77 23.66 6.21
CA VAL A 226 -9.97 22.82 6.41
C VAL A 226 -10.74 23.23 7.67
N ARG A 227 -10.04 23.56 8.76
CA ARG A 227 -10.63 24.04 10.00
C ARG A 227 -11.32 25.39 9.83
N HIS A 228 -10.77 26.28 9.01
CA HIS A 228 -11.41 27.54 8.67
C HIS A 228 -12.73 27.31 7.94
N LEU A 229 -12.78 26.40 6.96
CA LEU A 229 -14.01 26.02 6.27
C LEU A 229 -15.05 25.41 7.23
N GLU A 230 -14.63 24.49 8.10
CA GLU A 230 -15.50 23.88 9.11
C GLU A 230 -16.10 24.94 10.05
N LYS A 231 -15.29 25.88 10.56
CA LYS A 231 -15.77 26.96 11.46
C LYS A 231 -16.79 27.88 10.79
N ASN A 232 -16.65 28.11 9.49
CA ASN A 232 -17.58 28.93 8.70
C ASN A 232 -18.76 28.12 8.15
N LYS A 233 -18.91 26.84 8.52
CA LYS A 233 -19.97 25.93 8.04
C LYS A 233 -20.00 25.80 6.50
N ILE A 234 -18.85 25.94 5.85
CA ILE A 234 -18.71 25.73 4.42
C ILE A 234 -18.43 24.24 4.22
N HIS A 235 -19.43 23.54 3.68
CA HIS A 235 -19.38 22.11 3.41
C HIS A 235 -19.49 21.87 1.91
N LEU A 236 -18.41 21.42 1.29
CA LEU A 236 -18.42 20.98 -0.10
C LEU A 236 -18.59 19.45 -0.11
N LYS A 237 -19.78 19.00 -0.48
CA LYS A 237 -20.15 17.59 -0.63
C LYS A 237 -20.35 17.29 -2.13
N LEU A 238 -20.03 16.07 -2.53
CA LEU A 238 -20.45 15.48 -3.82
C LEU A 238 -21.86 14.90 -3.67
#